data_AF-A0A4R7LRT8-F1
#
_entry.id   AF-A0A4R7LRT8-F1
#
_cell.length_a   1.000
_cell.length_b   1.000
_cell.length_c   1.000
_cell.angle_alpha   90.00
_cell.angle_beta   90.00
_cell.angle_gamma   90.00
#
_symmetry.space_group_name_H-M   'P 1'
#
loop_
_entity.id
_entity.type
_entity.pdbx_description
1 polymer ?
#
loop_
_entity_poly.entity_id
_entity_poly.type
_entity_poly.pdbx_seq_one_letter_code
_entity_poly.pdbx_strand_id
1 'polypeptide(L)'
;MQAGRLKRVMAVTMTVLTACFGGLWVFGYMYVSAMACAFSTSGKCRTKMPWQMSGEDLQLFVLVPGAIFLVLLLGTVLLWRKRPESKSKT
;
A
#
# COMPACT_ATOMS: atom_id res chain seq x y z
N MET A 1 32.35 -6.19 -4.69
CA MET A 1 31.25 -7.04 -4.13
C MET A 1 30.14 -6.25 -3.40
N GLN A 2 30.31 -4.96 -3.05
CA GLN A 2 29.38 -4.21 -2.18
C GLN A 2 28.08 -3.73 -2.87
N ALA A 3 28.14 -3.38 -4.15
CA ALA A 3 27.01 -2.80 -4.88
C ALA A 3 25.79 -3.75 -5.02
N GLY A 4 26.00 -5.07 -5.07
CA GLY A 4 24.93 -6.05 -5.18
C GLY A 4 24.16 -6.28 -3.88
N ARG A 5 24.86 -6.23 -2.72
CA ARG A 5 24.22 -6.31 -1.40
C ARG A 5 23.40 -5.06 -1.10
N LEU A 6 23.90 -3.88 -1.47
CA LEU A 6 23.20 -2.62 -1.23
C LEU A 6 21.89 -2.52 -2.04
N LYS A 7 21.90 -2.95 -3.31
CA LYS A 7 20.68 -3.06 -4.14
C LYS A 7 19.67 -4.07 -3.58
N ARG A 8 20.15 -5.18 -3.01
CA ARG A 8 19.29 -6.16 -2.33
C ARG A 8 18.64 -5.58 -1.09
N VAL A 9 19.41 -4.90 -0.24
CA VAL A 9 18.90 -4.25 0.97
C VAL A 9 17.85 -3.20 0.60
N MET A 10 18.11 -2.34 -0.39
CA MET A 10 17.13 -1.36 -0.89
C MET A 10 15.85 -2.00 -1.41
N ALA A 11 15.96 -3.06 -2.23
CA ALA A 11 14.78 -3.73 -2.77
C ALA A 11 13.94 -4.34 -1.64
N VAL A 12 14.58 -5.00 -0.67
CA VAL A 12 13.91 -5.59 0.50
C VAL A 12 13.24 -4.52 1.35
N THR A 13 13.95 -3.43 1.69
CA THR A 13 13.38 -2.32 2.48
C THR A 13 12.20 -1.68 1.77
N MET A 14 12.29 -1.44 0.45
CA MET A 14 11.16 -0.92 -0.33
C MET A 14 9.95 -1.87 -0.33
N THR A 15 10.15 -3.18 -0.44
CA THR A 15 9.04 -4.15 -0.32
C THR A 15 8.41 -4.13 1.07
N VAL A 16 9.21 -4.09 2.14
CA VAL A 16 8.69 -4.02 3.52
C VAL A 16 7.90 -2.74 3.75
N LEU A 17 8.42 -1.59 3.29
CA LEU A 17 7.72 -0.31 3.35
C LEU A 17 6.39 -0.34 2.60
N THR A 18 6.38 -0.90 1.38
CA THR A 18 5.17 -1.02 0.56
C THR A 18 4.12 -1.90 1.25
N ALA A 19 4.54 -3.03 1.82
CA ALA A 19 3.65 -3.94 2.54
C ALA A 19 3.09 -3.28 3.83
N CYS A 20 3.94 -2.62 4.62
CA CYS A 20 3.52 -1.90 5.82
C CYS A 20 2.55 -0.77 5.47
N PHE A 21 2.80 -0.01 4.41
CA PHE A 21 1.92 1.07 3.97
C PHE A 21 0.54 0.51 3.55
N GLY A 22 0.52 -0.56 2.75
CA GLY A 22 -0.73 -1.23 2.38
C GLY A 22 -1.51 -1.75 3.60
N GLY A 23 -0.80 -2.35 4.57
CA GLY A 23 -1.41 -2.82 5.82
C GLY A 23 -1.99 -1.70 6.68
N LEU A 24 -1.23 -0.62 6.87
CA LEU A 24 -1.67 0.58 7.60
C LEU A 24 -2.87 1.24 6.93
N TRP A 25 -2.89 1.27 5.60
CA TRP A 25 -4.00 1.83 4.84
C TRP A 25 -5.29 1.02 5.03
N VAL A 26 -5.22 -0.31 4.88
CA VAL A 26 -6.38 -1.21 5.13
C VAL A 26 -6.85 -1.08 6.58
N PHE A 27 -5.94 -1.03 7.53
CA PHE A 27 -6.26 -0.87 8.95
C PHE A 27 -6.95 0.49 9.21
N GLY A 28 -6.40 1.58 8.68
CA GLY A 28 -6.98 2.92 8.82
C GLY A 28 -8.38 3.01 8.22
N TYR A 29 -8.59 2.40 7.04
CA TYR A 29 -9.90 2.32 6.41
C TYR A 29 -10.93 1.58 7.28
N MET A 30 -10.55 0.41 7.81
CA MET A 30 -11.39 -0.37 8.73
C MET A 30 -11.70 0.40 10.01
N TYR A 31 -10.69 1.05 10.60
CA TYR A 31 -10.82 1.81 11.84
C TYR A 31 -11.78 2.99 11.71
N VAL A 32 -11.62 3.81 10.67
CA VAL A 32 -12.51 4.95 10.43
C VAL A 32 -13.93 4.48 10.13
N SER A 33 -14.08 3.40 9.35
CA SER A 33 -15.38 2.80 9.08
C SER A 33 -16.06 2.30 10.37
N ALA A 34 -15.31 1.68 11.27
CA ALA A 34 -15.81 1.21 12.56
C ALA A 34 -16.17 2.37 13.51
N MET A 35 -15.39 3.45 13.52
CA MET A 35 -15.70 4.64 14.31
C MET A 35 -16.94 5.37 13.79
N ALA A 36 -17.04 5.58 12.48
CA ALA A 36 -18.26 6.13 11.86
C ALA A 36 -19.50 5.30 12.21
N CYS A 37 -19.29 3.99 12.39
CA CYS A 37 -20.33 3.06 12.80
C CYS A 37 -20.75 3.20 14.27
N ALA A 38 -19.77 3.33 15.17
CA ALA A 38 -20.00 3.52 16.60
C ALA A 38 -20.75 4.83 16.91
N PHE A 39 -20.54 5.87 16.10
CA PHE A 39 -21.22 7.17 16.27
C PHE A 39 -22.55 7.30 15.51
N SER A 40 -22.99 6.28 14.76
CA SER A 40 -24.24 6.34 14.00
C SER A 40 -25.46 5.99 14.88
N THR A 41 -26.37 6.95 15.07
CA THR A 41 -27.56 6.80 15.93
C THR A 41 -28.65 5.89 15.35
N SER A 42 -28.58 5.53 14.07
CA SER A 42 -29.68 4.92 13.32
C SER A 42 -29.73 3.38 13.35
N GLY A 43 -28.85 2.70 14.09
CA GLY A 43 -28.87 1.25 14.33
C GLY A 43 -28.62 0.33 13.11
N LYS A 44 -28.70 0.85 11.87
CA LYS A 44 -28.38 0.13 10.62
C LYS A 44 -27.04 0.61 10.09
N CYS A 45 -26.00 0.22 10.80
CA CYS A 45 -24.66 0.59 10.39
C CYS A 45 -24.13 -0.40 9.35
N ARG A 46 -24.29 -0.04 8.07
CA ARG A 46 -23.73 -0.79 6.96
C ARG A 46 -22.44 -0.10 6.55
N THR A 47 -21.30 -0.74 6.76
CA THR A 47 -20.00 -0.25 6.28
C THR A 47 -20.12 0.05 4.79
N LYS A 48 -20.09 1.34 4.42
CA LYS A 48 -20.09 1.71 3.00
C LYS A 48 -18.79 1.18 2.41
N MET A 49 -18.93 0.42 1.33
CA MET A 49 -17.77 -0.06 0.60
C MET A 49 -17.05 1.15 -0.04
N PRO A 50 -15.74 1.10 -0.28
CA PRO A 50 -14.98 2.28 -0.68
C PRO A 50 -15.50 2.90 -1.98
N TRP A 51 -16.04 2.09 -2.90
CA TRP A 51 -16.69 2.54 -4.14
C TRP A 51 -18.09 3.14 -3.96
N GLN A 52 -18.65 3.12 -2.74
CA GLN A 52 -19.88 3.83 -2.37
C GLN A 52 -19.63 5.16 -1.65
N MET A 53 -18.36 5.51 -1.39
CA MET A 53 -17.99 6.86 -0.94
C MET A 53 -18.02 7.80 -2.15
N SER A 54 -18.44 9.05 -1.97
CA SER A 54 -18.52 10.05 -3.04
C SER A 54 -18.00 11.38 -2.54
N GLY A 55 -17.36 12.15 -3.42
CA GLY A 55 -16.74 13.43 -3.08
C GLY A 55 -15.33 13.29 -2.52
N GLU A 56 -14.99 14.15 -1.56
CA GLU A 56 -13.64 14.28 -0.98
C GLU A 56 -13.21 13.04 -0.19
N ASP A 57 -14.15 12.35 0.47
CA ASP A 57 -13.84 11.15 1.28
C ASP A 57 -13.28 10.02 0.43
N LEU A 58 -13.83 9.82 -0.79
CA LEU A 58 -13.30 8.83 -1.74
C LEU A 58 -11.85 9.18 -2.12
N GLN A 59 -11.59 10.47 -2.32
CA GLN A 59 -10.30 10.94 -2.79
C GLN A 59 -9.23 10.78 -1.71
N LEU A 60 -9.53 11.19 -0.47
CA LEU A 60 -8.63 11.11 0.66
C LEU A 60 -8.41 9.67 1.16
N PHE A 61 -9.46 8.85 1.22
CA PHE A 61 -9.36 7.50 1.77
C PHE A 61 -8.96 6.44 0.75
N VAL A 62 -9.19 6.66 -0.55
CA VAL A 62 -8.99 5.62 -1.56
C VAL A 62 -8.03 6.04 -2.67
N LEU A 63 -8.27 7.18 -3.33
CA LEU A 63 -7.43 7.58 -4.47
C LEU A 63 -6.02 7.99 -4.06
N VAL A 64 -5.86 8.86 -3.06
CA VAL A 64 -4.54 9.35 -2.64
C VAL A 64 -3.67 8.21 -2.09
N PRO A 65 -4.13 7.39 -1.14
CA PRO A 65 -3.33 6.27 -0.63
C PRO A 65 -3.11 5.20 -1.70
N GLY A 66 -4.12 4.95 -2.55
CA GLY A 66 -4.01 4.01 -3.67
C GLY A 66 -2.96 4.44 -4.70
N ALA A 67 -2.89 5.73 -5.03
CA ALA A 67 -1.88 6.27 -5.95
C ALA A 67 -0.46 6.14 -5.37
N ILE A 68 -0.28 6.46 -4.09
CA ILE A 68 1.01 6.31 -3.39
C ILE A 68 1.44 4.83 -3.38
N PHE A 69 0.50 3.93 -3.07
CA PHE A 69 0.76 2.49 -3.08
C PHE A 69 1.14 2.00 -4.48
N LEU A 70 0.46 2.47 -5.53
CA LEU A 70 0.79 2.13 -6.92
C LEU A 70 2.21 2.56 -7.32
N VAL A 71 2.63 3.76 -6.92
CA VAL A 71 3.98 4.27 -7.19
C VAL A 71 5.03 3.42 -6.46
N LEU A 72 4.79 3.09 -5.18
CA LEU A 72 5.66 2.22 -4.40
C LEU A 72 5.72 0.79 -4.97
N LEU A 73 4.59 0.26 -5.41
CA LEU A 73 4.50 -1.06 -6.02
C LEU A 73 5.19 -1.11 -7.38
N LEU A 74 5.02 -0.08 -8.22
CA LEU A 74 5.77 0.04 -9.47
C LEU A 74 7.27 0.16 -9.21
N GLY A 75 7.67 0.97 -8.22
CA GLY A 75 9.06 1.12 -7.81
C GLY A 75 9.68 -0.21 -7.36
N THR A 76 8.98 -0.97 -6.51
CA THR A 76 9.42 -2.30 -6.07
C THR A 76 9.49 -3.29 -7.22
N VAL A 77 8.47 -3.37 -8.08
CA VAL A 77 8.45 -4.26 -9.25
C VAL A 77 9.61 -3.94 -10.20
N LEU A 78 9.87 -2.66 -10.48
CA LEU A 78 11.00 -2.26 -11.33
C LEU A 78 12.36 -2.60 -10.72
N LEU A 79 12.52 -2.42 -9.40
CA LEU A 79 13.73 -2.80 -8.65
C LEU A 79 13.99 -4.31 -8.70
N TRP A 80 12.93 -5.13 -8.61
CA TRP A 80 13.03 -6.58 -8.72
C TRP A 80 13.27 -7.05 -10.16
N ARG A 81 12.64 -6.39 -11.15
CA ARG A 81 12.77 -6.73 -12.57
C ARG A 81 14.16 -6.42 -13.14
N LYS A 82 14.88 -5.42 -12.60
CA LYS A 82 16.28 -5.15 -12.94
C LYS A 82 17.29 -6.17 -12.36
N ARG A 83 16.85 -7.30 -11.79
CA ARG A 83 17.73 -8.48 -11.62
C ARG A 83 17.66 -9.42 -12.84
N PRO A 84 18.42 -9.14 -13.89
CA PRO A 84 19.03 -10.21 -14.68
C PRO A 84 20.57 -10.13 -14.63
N GLU A 85 21.19 -11.31 -14.71
CA GLU A 85 22.63 -11.60 -14.83
C GLU A 85 23.50 -11.52 -13.58
N SER A 86 23.36 -12.53 -12.72
CA SER A 86 24.55 -13.20 -12.18
C SER A 86 24.85 -14.39 -13.10
N LYS A 87 25.44 -14.12 -14.27
CA LYS A 87 25.94 -15.20 -15.11
C LYS A 87 27.07 -15.91 -14.36
N SER A 88 26.84 -17.19 -14.14
CA SER A 88 27.84 -18.22 -13.93
C SER A 88 29.08 -17.95 -14.81
N LYS A 89 30.23 -17.73 -14.18
CA LYS A 89 31.56 -17.98 -14.73
C LYS A 89 32.35 -18.61 -13.59
N THR A 90 32.31 -19.94 -13.54
CA THR A 90 33.38 -20.87 -13.94
C THR A 90 34.40 -21.02 -12.82
#